data_AF-A0A5B0SDE8-F1
#
_entry.id   AF-A0A5B0SDE8-F1
#
_cell.length_a   1.000
_cell.length_b   1.000
_cell.length_c   1.000
_cell.angle_alpha   90.00
_cell.angle_beta   90.00
_cell.angle_gamma   90.00
#
_symmetry.space_group_name_H-M   'P 1'
#
loop_
_entity.id
_entity.type
_entity.pdbx_description
1 polymer ?
#
loop_
_entity_poly.entity_id
_entity_poly.type
_entity_poly.pdbx_seq_one_letter_code
_entity_poly.pdbx_strand_id
1 'polypeptide(L)'
;MNQIVHPKLPIATYFLVQYPEHKVMHILRHDKSNRSMQHEDVFQKLKKLMIAINCIHMRSFAYFGIKEAEYDASCETLDRWLISIILKAPGGIPILGSIKTEGELAPWEESAHPNLFSFVQLHLIKYFHEKQSPQNLKETALHVLNSWYEEHYPIRFQTLIQSTLSSKLLSTHAP
;
A
#
# COMPACT_ATOMS: atom_id res chain seq x y z
N MET A 1 16.39 21.75 5.04
CA MET A 1 15.14 21.31 4.40
C MET A 1 14.06 21.42 5.46
N ASN A 2 13.05 22.26 5.27
CA ASN A 2 11.94 22.34 6.21
C ASN A 2 11.07 21.09 6.06
N GLN A 3 10.47 20.59 7.15
CA GLN A 3 9.55 19.45 7.11
C GLN A 3 8.33 19.70 7.97
N ILE A 4 7.17 19.21 7.52
CA ILE A 4 5.94 19.14 8.31
C ILE A 4 5.56 17.68 8.48
N VAL A 5 5.34 17.24 9.72
CA VAL A 5 4.95 15.88 10.07
C VAL A 5 3.43 15.81 10.11
N HIS A 6 2.85 14.75 9.53
CA HIS A 6 1.41 14.55 9.58
C HIS A 6 0.95 14.30 11.03
N PRO A 7 -0.14 14.93 11.50
CA PRO A 7 -0.57 14.87 12.91
C PRO A 7 -1.01 13.49 13.43
N LYS A 8 -1.06 12.45 12.58
CA LYS A 8 -1.70 11.15 12.87
C LYS A 8 -1.04 9.98 12.14
N LEU A 9 -0.44 10.22 10.99
CA LEU A 9 0.22 9.22 10.17
C LEU A 9 1.74 9.39 10.28
N PRO A 10 2.53 8.29 10.25
CA PRO A 10 3.99 8.36 10.31
C PRO A 10 4.59 8.77 8.95
N ILE A 11 4.20 9.93 8.45
CA ILE A 11 4.66 10.51 7.20
C ILE A 11 5.01 11.98 7.40
N ALA A 12 5.87 12.51 6.53
CA ALA A 12 6.24 13.91 6.50
C ALA A 12 6.36 14.42 5.07
N THR A 13 6.15 15.72 4.92
CA THR A 13 6.37 16.46 3.69
C THR A 13 7.61 17.33 3.84
N TYR A 14 8.53 17.24 2.89
CA TYR A 14 9.75 18.04 2.84
C TYR A 14 9.64 19.09 1.75
N PHE A 15 10.05 20.31 2.09
CA PHE A 15 10.01 21.47 1.20
C PHE A 15 11.36 21.66 0.52
N LEU A 16 11.37 21.65 -0.81
CA LEU A 16 12.57 21.80 -1.62
C LEU A 16 12.84 23.29 -1.87
N VAL A 17 13.96 23.81 -1.34
CA VAL A 17 14.34 25.22 -1.56
C VAL A 17 14.60 25.52 -3.04
N GLN A 18 15.16 24.55 -3.76
CA GLN A 18 15.47 24.70 -5.19
C GLN A 18 14.25 24.57 -6.10
N TYR A 19 13.18 23.93 -5.61
CA TYR A 19 11.95 23.66 -6.36
C TYR A 19 10.75 23.93 -5.43
N PRO A 20 10.43 25.20 -5.14
CA PRO A 20 9.39 25.55 -4.17
C PRO A 20 8.00 24.99 -4.50
N GLU A 21 7.74 24.74 -5.78
CA GLU A 21 6.52 24.11 -6.31
C GLU A 21 6.49 22.58 -6.14
N HIS A 22 7.62 21.99 -5.71
CA HIS A 22 7.76 20.56 -5.44
C HIS A 22 7.94 20.31 -3.94
N LYS A 23 7.07 19.43 -3.43
CA LYS A 23 7.20 18.87 -2.08
C LYS A 23 7.51 17.37 -2.20
N VAL A 24 8.18 16.80 -1.21
CA VAL A 24 8.53 15.37 -1.20
C VAL A 24 7.89 14.67 -0.02
N MET A 25 7.14 13.63 -0.30
CA MET A 25 6.48 12.76 0.65
C MET A 25 7.43 11.66 1.10
N HIS A 26 7.54 11.49 2.42
CA HIS A 26 8.37 10.46 3.04
C HIS A 26 7.61 9.75 4.15
N ILE A 27 7.88 8.46 4.31
CA ILE A 27 7.47 7.69 5.47
C ILE A 27 8.56 7.81 6.55
N LEU A 28 8.14 8.02 7.78
CA LEU A 28 9.02 8.19 8.94
C LEU A 28 9.47 6.86 9.52
N ARG A 29 10.69 6.84 10.06
CA ARG A 29 11.25 5.70 10.79
C ARG A 29 10.47 5.43 12.08
N HIS A 30 10.43 4.17 12.49
CA HIS A 30 9.83 3.71 13.75
C HIS A 30 10.54 4.24 15.01
N ASP A 31 11.78 4.71 14.90
CA ASP A 31 12.67 5.03 16.03
C ASP A 31 12.33 6.35 16.77
N LYS A 32 11.13 6.91 16.56
CA LYS A 32 10.65 8.20 17.11
C LYS A 32 11.52 9.42 16.76
N SER A 33 12.47 9.28 15.84
CA SER A 33 13.38 10.37 15.47
C SER A 33 12.78 11.38 14.49
N ASN A 34 11.55 11.14 13.99
CA ASN A 34 10.94 11.89 12.88
C ASN A 34 11.86 12.02 11.65
N ARG A 35 12.79 11.08 11.48
CA ARG A 35 13.62 10.98 10.29
C ARG A 35 12.92 10.16 9.23
N SER A 36 13.14 10.53 7.97
CA SER A 36 12.74 9.72 6.82
C SER A 36 13.39 8.33 6.86
N MET A 37 12.64 7.33 6.44
CA MET A 37 13.20 6.01 6.13
C MET A 37 14.26 6.10 5.05
N GLN A 38 15.26 5.23 5.14
CA GLN A 38 16.28 5.13 4.11
C GLN A 38 15.70 4.45 2.87
N HIS A 39 16.20 4.83 1.69
CA HIS A 39 15.74 4.26 0.42
C HIS A 39 15.90 2.72 0.41
N GLU A 40 16.99 2.22 0.99
CA GLU A 40 17.27 0.79 1.08
C GLU A 40 16.23 0.07 1.94
N ASP A 41 15.85 0.64 3.07
CA ASP A 41 14.83 0.07 3.95
C ASP A 41 13.46 0.00 3.25
N VAL A 42 13.09 1.07 2.52
CA VAL A 42 11.87 1.12 1.70
C VAL A 42 11.92 0.00 0.65
N PHE A 43 13.01 -0.10 -0.10
CA PHE A 43 13.17 -1.08 -1.17
C PHE A 43 13.10 -2.51 -0.64
N GLN A 44 13.80 -2.81 0.45
CA GLN A 44 13.77 -4.14 1.08
C GLN A 44 12.38 -4.49 1.61
N LYS A 45 11.67 -3.53 2.20
CA LYS A 45 10.28 -3.71 2.66
C LYS A 45 9.34 -3.97 1.49
N LEU A 46 9.42 -3.16 0.44
CA LEU A 46 8.59 -3.31 -0.76
C LEU A 46 8.85 -4.66 -1.45
N LYS A 47 10.11 -5.05 -1.62
CA LYS A 47 10.48 -6.34 -2.21
C LYS A 47 9.87 -7.52 -1.45
N LYS A 48 9.95 -7.52 -0.12
CA LYS A 48 9.34 -8.57 0.72
C LYS A 48 7.83 -8.60 0.58
N LEU A 49 7.19 -7.43 0.53
CA LEU A 49 5.76 -7.30 0.33
C LEU A 49 5.33 -7.86 -1.04
N MET A 50 6.01 -7.50 -2.12
CA MET A 50 5.72 -8.00 -3.47
C MET A 50 5.86 -9.52 -3.55
N ILE A 51 6.91 -10.10 -2.94
CA ILE A 51 7.07 -11.56 -2.87
C ILE A 51 5.88 -12.20 -2.15
N ALA A 52 5.48 -11.66 -0.98
CA ALA A 52 4.37 -12.19 -0.21
C ALA A 52 3.03 -12.09 -0.98
N ILE A 53 2.80 -10.98 -1.67
CA ILE A 53 1.64 -10.78 -2.54
C ILE A 53 1.62 -11.84 -3.64
N ASN A 54 2.72 -12.02 -4.37
CA ASN A 54 2.81 -13.00 -5.46
C ASN A 54 2.60 -14.44 -4.97
N CYS A 55 3.14 -14.80 -3.79
CA CYS A 55 2.88 -16.11 -3.19
C CYS A 55 1.39 -16.36 -2.88
N ILE A 56 0.67 -15.34 -2.41
CA ILE A 56 -0.77 -15.46 -2.14
C ILE A 56 -1.56 -15.48 -3.45
N HIS A 57 -1.20 -14.60 -4.38
CA HIS A 57 -1.82 -14.46 -5.69
C HIS A 57 -1.77 -15.77 -6.50
N MET A 58 -0.59 -16.42 -6.51
CA MET A 58 -0.39 -17.73 -7.13
C MET A 58 -1.36 -18.79 -6.59
N ARG A 59 -1.59 -18.81 -5.27
CA ARG A 59 -2.54 -19.75 -4.65
C ARG A 59 -3.98 -19.46 -5.06
N SER A 60 -4.36 -18.18 -5.16
CA SER A 60 -5.68 -17.77 -5.67
C SER A 60 -5.87 -18.20 -7.13
N PHE A 61 -4.84 -18.04 -7.97
CA PHE A 61 -4.90 -18.44 -9.38
C PHE A 61 -5.00 -19.95 -9.55
N ALA A 62 -4.24 -20.72 -8.77
CA ALA A 62 -4.35 -22.17 -8.75
C ALA A 62 -5.76 -22.64 -8.36
N TYR A 63 -6.39 -21.99 -7.38
CA TYR A 63 -7.78 -22.28 -6.99
C TYR A 63 -8.79 -22.10 -8.13
N PHE A 64 -8.58 -21.11 -9.00
CA PHE A 64 -9.45 -20.84 -10.15
C PHE A 64 -9.09 -21.61 -11.42
N GLY A 65 -8.02 -22.41 -11.42
CA GLY A 65 -7.56 -23.14 -12.61
C GLY A 65 -7.16 -22.23 -13.77
N ILE A 66 -6.63 -21.04 -13.49
CA ILE A 66 -6.25 -20.04 -14.50
C ILE A 66 -4.92 -20.44 -15.17
N LYS A 67 -4.80 -20.15 -16.47
CA LYS A 67 -3.58 -20.42 -17.26
C LYS A 67 -2.40 -19.55 -16.81
N GLU A 68 -1.19 -20.08 -16.94
CA GLU A 68 0.06 -19.40 -16.56
C GLU A 68 0.25 -18.04 -17.24
N ALA A 69 -0.03 -17.93 -18.54
CA ALA A 69 0.08 -16.65 -19.26
C ALA A 69 -0.86 -15.55 -18.71
N GLU A 70 -2.04 -15.93 -18.23
CA GLU A 70 -2.95 -14.99 -17.58
C GLU A 70 -2.44 -14.60 -16.19
N TYR A 71 -1.76 -15.51 -15.47
CA TYR A 71 -1.10 -15.20 -14.21
C TYR A 71 0.02 -14.17 -14.38
N ASP A 72 0.91 -14.37 -15.35
CA ASP A 72 2.03 -13.45 -15.58
C ASP A 72 1.56 -12.02 -15.92
N ALA A 73 0.59 -11.89 -16.83
CA ALA A 73 -0.01 -10.60 -17.18
C ALA A 73 -0.67 -9.92 -15.97
N SER A 74 -1.28 -10.73 -15.09
CA SER A 74 -1.93 -10.25 -13.89
C SER A 74 -0.93 -9.77 -12.83
N CYS A 75 0.24 -10.43 -12.70
CA CYS A 75 1.34 -9.98 -11.84
C CYS A 75 1.88 -8.62 -12.29
N GLU A 76 2.12 -8.44 -13.60
CA GLU A 76 2.59 -7.15 -14.13
C GLU A 76 1.60 -6.02 -13.84
N THR A 77 0.30 -6.30 -14.01
CA THR A 77 -0.77 -5.33 -13.75
C THR A 77 -0.86 -4.98 -12.26
N LEU A 78 -0.75 -5.98 -11.38
CA LEU A 78 -0.74 -5.80 -9.93
C LEU A 78 0.47 -4.98 -9.46
N ASP A 79 1.67 -5.28 -9.96
CA ASP A 79 2.89 -4.54 -9.62
C ASP A 79 2.76 -3.07 -10.05
N ARG A 80 2.30 -2.83 -11.28
CA ARG A 80 2.09 -1.46 -11.80
C ARG A 80 1.05 -0.70 -10.98
N TRP A 81 -0.05 -1.36 -10.61
CA TRP A 81 -1.09 -0.78 -9.77
C TRP A 81 -0.55 -0.43 -8.39
N LEU A 82 0.16 -1.34 -7.72
CA LEU A 82 0.75 -1.11 -6.40
C LEU A 82 1.74 0.06 -6.42
N ILE A 83 2.65 0.09 -7.40
CA ILE A 83 3.60 1.20 -7.56
C ILE A 83 2.87 2.53 -7.81
N SER A 84 1.78 2.51 -8.58
CA SER A 84 0.96 3.70 -8.81
C SER A 84 0.32 4.22 -7.52
N ILE A 85 -0.18 3.34 -6.64
CA ILE A 85 -0.74 3.73 -5.33
C ILE A 85 0.33 4.36 -4.43
N ILE A 86 1.55 3.83 -4.47
CA ILE A 86 2.65 4.31 -3.63
C ILE A 86 3.15 5.68 -4.10
N LEU A 87 3.40 5.82 -5.41
CA LEU A 87 4.16 6.95 -5.98
C LEU A 87 3.32 8.01 -6.68
N LYS A 88 2.11 7.68 -7.13
CA LYS A 88 1.25 8.59 -7.91
C LYS A 88 -0.08 8.91 -7.23
N ALA A 89 -0.67 7.92 -6.56
CA ALA A 89 -1.95 8.01 -5.85
C ALA A 89 -3.05 8.71 -6.69
N PRO A 90 -3.56 8.08 -7.75
CA PRO A 90 -4.58 8.70 -8.59
C PRO A 90 -5.80 9.08 -7.76
N GLY A 91 -6.08 10.39 -7.67
CA GLY A 91 -7.19 10.95 -6.87
C GLY A 91 -6.87 11.29 -5.42
N GLY A 92 -5.60 11.19 -4.99
CA GLY A 92 -5.16 11.56 -3.64
C GLY A 92 -3.71 12.06 -3.62
N ILE A 93 -3.01 11.79 -2.52
CA ILE A 93 -1.58 12.11 -2.38
C ILE A 93 -0.74 10.83 -2.23
N PRO A 94 0.44 10.77 -2.86
CA PRO A 94 1.34 9.62 -2.74
C PRO A 94 1.90 9.51 -1.33
N ILE A 95 2.23 8.28 -0.93
CA ILE A 95 2.84 8.02 0.38
C ILE A 95 4.36 8.18 0.33
N LEU A 96 4.95 8.09 -0.88
CA LEU A 96 6.36 8.30 -1.16
C LEU A 96 6.54 9.02 -2.50
N GLY A 97 7.49 9.94 -2.58
CA GLY A 97 7.85 10.60 -3.83
C GLY A 97 7.47 12.08 -3.89
N SER A 98 7.67 12.70 -5.05
CA SER A 98 7.40 14.14 -5.23
C SER A 98 5.95 14.40 -5.61
N ILE A 99 5.41 15.48 -5.07
CA ILE A 99 4.16 16.09 -5.47
C ILE A 99 4.41 17.51 -5.94
N LYS A 100 3.61 17.96 -6.91
CA LYS A 100 3.58 19.36 -7.33
C LYS A 100 2.41 20.05 -6.64
N THR A 101 2.70 21.00 -5.78
CA THR A 101 1.69 21.76 -5.03
C THR A 101 2.23 23.17 -4.83
N GLU A 102 1.39 24.18 -4.97
CA GLU A 102 1.78 25.56 -4.69
C GLU A 102 1.72 25.85 -3.18
N GLY A 103 2.42 26.89 -2.72
CA GLY A 103 2.34 27.35 -1.33
C GLY A 103 3.20 26.61 -0.32
N GLU A 104 3.13 27.07 0.93
CA GLU A 104 4.02 26.68 2.04
C GLU A 104 3.41 25.65 3.00
N LEU A 105 2.19 25.18 2.71
CA LEU A 105 1.45 24.26 3.55
C LEU A 105 1.74 22.80 3.18
N ALA A 106 1.56 21.87 4.11
CA ALA A 106 1.55 20.46 3.77
C ALA A 106 0.26 20.08 3.01
N PRO A 107 0.26 19.00 2.21
CA PRO A 107 -0.90 18.63 1.40
C PRO A 107 -2.16 18.34 2.22
N TRP A 108 -1.98 17.88 3.45
CA TRP A 108 -3.08 17.64 4.39
C TRP A 108 -3.55 18.89 5.15
N GLU A 109 -2.81 20.00 5.05
CA GLU A 109 -3.23 21.30 5.60
C GLU A 109 -3.99 22.13 4.56
N GLU A 110 -3.70 21.93 3.26
CA GLU A 110 -4.40 22.60 2.15
C GLU A 110 -5.77 21.98 1.85
N SER A 111 -5.93 20.69 2.10
CA SER A 111 -7.12 19.93 1.71
C SER A 111 -8.21 19.95 2.78
N ALA A 112 -9.39 20.46 2.41
CA ALA A 112 -10.64 20.24 3.15
C ALA A 112 -11.21 18.81 2.98
N HIS A 113 -10.61 17.98 2.12
CA HIS A 113 -11.11 16.64 1.83
C HIS A 113 -10.67 15.63 2.90
N PRO A 114 -11.61 14.87 3.48
CA PRO A 114 -11.32 13.94 4.58
C PRO A 114 -10.55 12.68 4.15
N ASN A 115 -10.46 12.38 2.85
CA ASN A 115 -9.98 11.09 2.33
C ASN A 115 -8.76 11.25 1.40
N LEU A 116 -7.68 11.86 1.90
CA LEU A 116 -6.44 12.06 1.15
C LEU A 116 -5.66 10.77 0.85
N PHE A 117 -5.86 9.74 1.69
CA PHE A 117 -5.21 8.45 1.58
C PHE A 117 -6.26 7.34 1.47
N SER A 118 -6.07 6.43 0.51
CA SER A 118 -6.90 5.23 0.40
C SER A 118 -6.64 4.24 1.55
N PHE A 119 -7.57 3.32 1.79
CA PHE A 119 -7.37 2.27 2.81
C PHE A 119 -6.12 1.43 2.57
N VAL A 120 -5.78 1.17 1.30
CA VAL A 120 -4.54 0.47 0.93
C VAL A 120 -3.32 1.30 1.31
N GLN A 121 -3.34 2.61 1.04
CA GLN A 121 -2.24 3.51 1.42
C GLN A 121 -2.04 3.56 2.93
N LEU A 122 -3.11 3.56 3.72
CA LEU A 122 -3.02 3.54 5.18
C LEU A 122 -2.34 2.25 5.70
N HIS A 123 -2.67 1.10 5.11
CA HIS A 123 -2.00 -0.17 5.45
C HIS A 123 -0.53 -0.17 5.02
N LEU A 124 -0.22 0.36 3.83
CA LEU A 124 1.15 0.48 3.34
C LEU A 124 1.99 1.41 4.24
N ILE A 125 1.47 2.57 4.62
CA ILE A 125 2.12 3.51 5.55
C ILE A 125 2.48 2.79 6.85
N LYS A 126 1.51 2.07 7.45
CA LYS A 126 1.73 1.30 8.67
C LYS A 126 2.81 0.23 8.48
N TYR A 127 2.73 -0.56 7.42
CA TYR A 127 3.69 -1.62 7.12
C TYR A 127 5.13 -1.09 6.92
N PHE A 128 5.25 0.01 6.18
CA PHE A 128 6.53 0.65 5.93
C PHE A 128 7.10 1.23 7.23
N HIS A 129 6.29 1.90 8.03
CA HIS A 129 6.71 2.47 9.31
C HIS A 129 7.14 1.42 10.33
N GLU A 130 6.35 0.36 10.54
CA GLU A 130 6.54 -0.60 11.64
C GLU A 130 7.76 -1.52 11.45
N LYS A 131 8.24 -2.11 12.55
CA LYS A 131 9.19 -3.23 12.49
C LYS A 131 8.52 -4.40 11.74
N GLN A 132 9.22 -4.99 10.77
CA GLN A 132 8.65 -6.11 10.00
C GLN A 132 8.42 -7.33 10.89
N SER A 133 7.25 -7.95 10.73
CA SER A 133 6.90 -9.24 11.31
C SER A 133 6.23 -10.12 10.24
N PRO A 134 6.22 -11.44 10.41
CA PRO A 134 5.46 -12.31 9.51
C PRO A 134 3.97 -11.94 9.45
N GLN A 135 3.41 -11.50 10.57
CA GLN A 135 1.99 -11.13 10.67
C GLN A 135 1.68 -9.86 9.87
N ASN A 136 2.41 -8.76 10.09
CA ASN A 136 2.13 -7.51 9.36
C ASN A 136 2.43 -7.62 7.87
N LEU A 137 3.41 -8.45 7.47
CA LEU A 137 3.68 -8.78 6.08
C LEU A 137 2.48 -9.48 5.44
N LYS A 138 1.95 -10.52 6.10
CA LYS A 138 0.81 -11.29 5.61
C LYS A 138 -0.46 -10.45 5.54
N GLU A 139 -0.77 -9.69 6.58
CA GLU A 139 -1.95 -8.81 6.63
C GLU A 139 -1.91 -7.76 5.53
N THR A 140 -0.77 -7.08 5.37
CA THR A 140 -0.60 -6.06 4.33
C THR A 140 -0.69 -6.67 2.94
N ALA A 141 -0.04 -7.82 2.70
CA ALA A 141 -0.12 -8.51 1.42
C ALA A 141 -1.56 -8.92 1.07
N LEU A 142 -2.32 -9.45 2.03
CA LEU A 142 -3.73 -9.77 1.85
C LEU A 142 -4.57 -8.54 1.57
N HIS A 143 -4.35 -7.44 2.29
CA HIS A 143 -5.11 -6.20 2.08
C HIS A 143 -4.87 -5.64 0.68
N VAL A 144 -3.60 -5.53 0.26
CA VAL A 144 -3.22 -5.08 -1.09
C VAL A 144 -3.85 -5.96 -2.16
N LEU A 145 -3.71 -7.29 -2.03
CA LEU A 145 -4.23 -8.23 -3.01
C LEU A 145 -5.76 -8.17 -3.08
N ASN A 146 -6.45 -8.16 -1.94
CA ASN A 146 -7.91 -8.08 -1.89
C ASN A 146 -8.43 -6.83 -2.58
N SER A 147 -7.84 -5.66 -2.30
CA SER A 147 -8.25 -4.41 -2.94
C SER A 147 -8.02 -4.43 -4.45
N TRP A 148 -6.92 -5.04 -4.92
CA TRP A 148 -6.69 -5.17 -6.35
C TRP A 148 -7.68 -6.14 -7.01
N TYR A 149 -8.00 -7.26 -6.37
CA TYR A 149 -9.03 -8.20 -6.87
C TYR A 149 -10.42 -7.59 -6.88
N GLU A 150 -10.78 -6.81 -5.86
CA GLU A 150 -12.05 -6.09 -5.82
C GLU A 150 -12.19 -5.13 -6.99
N GLU A 151 -11.11 -4.42 -7.35
CA GLU A 151 -11.10 -3.45 -8.44
C GLU A 151 -11.05 -4.11 -9.83
N HIS A 152 -10.24 -5.17 -10.03
CA HIS A 152 -9.95 -5.74 -11.35
C HIS A 152 -10.71 -7.03 -11.66
N TYR A 153 -11.11 -7.78 -10.64
CA TYR A 153 -11.79 -9.08 -10.78
C TYR A 153 -12.94 -9.24 -9.75
N PRO A 154 -13.92 -8.32 -9.71
CA PRO A 154 -14.93 -8.28 -8.64
C PRO A 154 -15.72 -9.58 -8.49
N ILE A 155 -16.00 -10.29 -9.59
CA ILE A 155 -16.69 -11.59 -9.55
C ILE A 155 -15.83 -12.65 -8.85
N ARG A 156 -14.54 -12.75 -9.22
CA ARG A 156 -13.60 -13.70 -8.59
C ARG A 156 -13.40 -13.36 -7.11
N PHE A 157 -13.32 -12.07 -6.79
CA PHE A 157 -13.22 -11.59 -5.42
C PHE A 157 -14.41 -12.04 -4.56
N GLN A 158 -15.64 -11.88 -5.06
CA GLN A 158 -16.84 -12.36 -4.38
C GLN A 158 -16.80 -13.88 -4.14
N THR A 159 -16.36 -14.66 -5.12
CA THR A 159 -16.20 -16.12 -4.97
C THR A 159 -15.18 -16.48 -3.87
N LEU A 160 -14.04 -15.79 -3.80
CA LEU A 160 -13.03 -16.02 -2.74
C LEU A 160 -13.57 -15.69 -1.34
N ILE A 161 -14.34 -14.61 -1.22
CA ILE A 161 -14.96 -14.23 0.06
C ILE A 161 -15.96 -15.29 0.49
N GLN A 162 -16.85 -15.70 -0.42
CA GLN A 162 -17.88 -16.70 -0.13
C GLN A 162 -17.26 -18.05 0.27
N SER A 163 -16.25 -18.53 -0.45
CA SER A 163 -15.59 -19.80 -0.13
C SER A 163 -14.87 -19.76 1.22
N THR A 164 -14.29 -18.62 1.59
CA THR A 164 -13.65 -18.40 2.90
C THR A 164 -14.66 -18.35 4.05
N LEU A 165 -15.82 -17.74 3.83
CA LEU A 165 -16.89 -17.69 4.82
C LEU A 165 -17.50 -19.08 5.03
N SER A 166 -17.75 -19.83 3.95
CA SER A 166 -18.24 -21.20 4.02
C SER A 166 -17.26 -22.14 4.74
N SER A 167 -15.95 -22.03 4.48
CA SER A 167 -14.93 -22.86 5.16
C SER A 167 -14.80 -22.54 6.66
N LYS A 168 -14.91 -21.26 7.05
CA LYS A 168 -14.93 -20.86 8.46
C LYS A 168 -16.16 -21.40 9.19
N LEU A 169 -17.35 -21.32 8.58
CA LEU A 169 -18.59 -21.86 9.15
C LEU A 169 -18.53 -23.38 9.33
N LEU A 170 -17.88 -24.10 8.41
CA LEU A 170 -17.67 -25.55 8.54
C LEU A 170 -16.64 -25.89 9.63
N SER A 171 -15.62 -25.05 9.84
CA SER A 171 -14.60 -25.26 10.89
C SER A 171 -15.09 -24.97 12.32
N THR A 172 -16.17 -24.19 12.49
CA THR A 172 -16.79 -23.91 13.80
C THR A 172 -17.79 -24.97 14.24
N HIS A 173 -18.03 -26.00 13.42
CA HIS A 173 -18.96 -27.10 13.69
C HIS A 173 -18.28 -28.49 13.76
N ALA A 174 -16.95 -28.55 13.85
CA ALA A 174 -16.25 -29.79 14.14
C ALA A 174 -16.20 -30.02 15.68
N PRO A 175 -16.75 -31.14 16.19
CA PRO A 175 -16.74 -31.49 17.61
C PRO A 175 -15.34 -31.86 18.13
#